data_AF-A0AAP0BM37-F1
#
_entry.id   AF-A0AAP0BM37-F1
#
_cell.length_a   1.000
_cell.length_b   1.000
_cell.length_c   1.000
_cell.angle_alpha   90.00
_cell.angle_beta   90.00
_cell.angle_gamma   90.00
#
_symmetry.space_group_name_H-M   'P 1'
#
loop_
_entity.id
_entity.type
_entity.pdbx_description
1 polymer ?
#
loop_
_entity_poly.entity_id
_entity_poly.type
_entity_poly.pdbx_seq_one_letter_code
_entity_poly.pdbx_strand_id
1 'polypeptide(L)'
;MKLKFNSARRTDDSVIKLGDQDISCSECFKYLRSIVQKDGGVDKDVIHRIQTSWLKWRGAPEIICDRKVPLKLTCKFYCTTIRPAMLYSFECWAVNHVHE
;
A
#
# COMPACT_ATOMS: atom_id res chain seq x y z
N MET A 1 11.12 -14.90 -1.83
CA MET A 1 9.98 -15.58 -1.19
C MET A 1 8.69 -15.11 -1.88
N LYS A 2 8.13 -15.91 -2.80
CA LYS A 2 6.89 -15.55 -3.51
C LYS A 2 5.70 -16.02 -2.66
N LEU A 3 5.01 -15.08 -1.99
CA LEU A 3 3.72 -15.38 -1.37
C LEU A 3 2.69 -15.57 -2.50
N LYS A 4 2.43 -16.83 -2.84
CA LYS A 4 1.34 -17.19 -3.76
C LYS A 4 0.04 -17.16 -2.95
N PHE A 5 -0.69 -16.05 -3.02
CA PHE A 5 -2.10 -16.09 -2.64
C PHE A 5 -2.80 -17.02 -3.64
N ASN A 6 -3.36 -18.11 -3.13
CA ASN A 6 -4.12 -19.06 -3.92
C ASN A 6 -5.39 -18.33 -4.43
N SER A 7 -5.34 -17.80 -5.65
CA SER A 7 -6.50 -17.23 -6.32
C SER A 7 -7.36 -18.36 -6.87
N ALA A 8 -8.02 -19.09 -5.96
CA ALA A 8 -9.21 -19.81 -6.33
C ALA A 8 -10.21 -18.74 -6.81
N ARG A 9 -10.33 -18.57 -8.13
CA ARG A 9 -11.29 -17.68 -8.77
C ARG A 9 -12.69 -18.18 -8.40
N ARG A 10 -13.23 -17.70 -7.28
CA ARG A 10 -14.65 -17.83 -6.96
C ARG A 10 -15.32 -16.56 -7.47
N THR A 11 -15.74 -16.64 -8.74
CA THR A 11 -16.72 -15.77 -9.38
C THR A 11 -18.10 -16.08 -8.84
N ASP A 12 -18.25 -16.05 -7.52
CA ASP A 12 -19.57 -16.18 -6.91
C ASP A 12 -19.66 -15.09 -5.85
N ASP A 13 -20.76 -14.34 -5.86
CA ASP A 13 -21.19 -13.46 -4.77
C ASP A 13 -21.67 -14.33 -3.59
N SER A 14 -20.86 -15.32 -3.25
CA SER A 14 -21.09 -16.28 -2.19
C SER A 14 -21.13 -15.50 -0.89
N VAL A 15 -22.33 -15.44 -0.32
CA VAL A 15 -22.60 -14.98 1.03
C VAL A 15 -21.72 -15.78 1.98
N ILE A 16 -20.87 -15.08 2.73
CA ILE A 16 -19.97 -15.72 3.70
C ILE A 16 -20.77 -15.90 4.99
N LYS A 17 -21.03 -17.15 5.38
CA LYS A 17 -21.70 -17.45 6.63
C LYS A 17 -20.73 -17.37 7.80
N LEU A 18 -20.95 -16.42 8.71
CA LEU A 18 -20.25 -16.31 9.98
C LEU A 18 -21.23 -16.67 11.10
N GLY A 19 -21.25 -17.94 11.49
CA GLY A 19 -22.27 -18.47 12.39
C GLY A 19 -23.65 -18.41 11.74
N ASP A 20 -24.61 -17.79 12.42
CA ASP A 20 -25.98 -17.60 11.92
C ASP A 20 -26.15 -16.34 11.07
N GLN A 21 -25.08 -15.57 10.86
CA GLN A 21 -25.13 -14.32 10.10
C GLN A 21 -24.51 -14.46 8.70
N ASP A 22 -25.26 -14.00 7.72
CA ASP A 22 -24.87 -13.90 6.32
C ASP A 22 -24.14 -12.57 6.08
N ILE A 23 -22.85 -12.61 5.75
CA ILE A 23 -22.02 -11.45 5.44
C ILE A 23 -21.88 -11.31 3.92
N SER A 24 -22.20 -10.13 3.40
CA SER A 24 -21.98 -9.82 1.99
C SER A 24 -20.48 -9.72 1.68
N CYS A 25 -20.08 -10.30 0.54
CA CYS A 25 -18.70 -10.18 0.07
C CYS A 25 -18.43 -8.72 -0.31
N SER A 26 -17.41 -8.11 0.30
CA SER A 26 -16.98 -6.75 -0.05
C SER A 26 -15.93 -6.79 -1.15
N GLU A 27 -15.99 -5.84 -2.10
CA GLU A 27 -14.97 -5.71 -3.14
C GLU A 27 -13.58 -5.37 -2.58
N CYS A 28 -13.52 -4.69 -1.44
CA CYS A 28 -12.30 -4.23 -0.80
C CYS A 28 -12.37 -4.41 0.70
N PHE A 29 -11.37 -5.07 1.28
CA PHE A 29 -11.29 -5.30 2.70
C PHE A 29 -9.98 -4.75 3.27
N LYS A 30 -10.06 -4.04 4.40
CA LYS A 30 -8.87 -3.55 5.08
C LYS A 30 -8.35 -4.60 6.06
N TYR A 31 -7.15 -5.11 5.79
CA TYR A 31 -6.47 -6.10 6.63
C TYR A 31 -5.05 -5.66 6.96
N LEU A 32 -4.68 -5.65 8.25
CA LEU A 32 -3.35 -5.27 8.72
C LEU A 32 -2.80 -3.99 8.06
N ARG A 33 -3.67 -2.97 7.91
CA ARG A 33 -3.36 -1.67 7.29
C ARG A 33 -3.15 -1.70 5.76
N SER A 34 -3.28 -2.84 5.11
CA SER A 34 -3.38 -2.96 3.66
C SER A 34 -4.82 -3.16 3.20
N ILE A 35 -5.10 -2.79 1.96
CA ILE A 35 -6.38 -3.01 1.28
C ILE A 35 -6.24 -4.24 0.38
N VAL A 36 -7.05 -5.25 0.64
CA VAL A 36 -7.14 -6.47 -0.17
C VAL A 36 -8.33 -6.32 -1.10
N GLN A 37 -8.10 -6.49 -2.40
CA GLN A 37 -9.16 -6.43 -3.42
C GLN A 37 -9.61 -7.83 -3.83
N LYS A 38 -10.91 -7.99 -4.11
CA LYS A 38 -11.52 -9.27 -4.52
C LYS A 38 -10.92 -9.82 -5.83
N ASP A 39 -10.55 -8.93 -6.75
CA ASP A 39 -9.91 -9.26 -8.04
C ASP A 39 -8.41 -9.60 -7.93
N GLY A 40 -7.84 -9.50 -6.72
CA GLY A 40 -6.41 -9.67 -6.48
C GLY A 40 -5.57 -8.45 -6.90
N GLY A 41 -6.20 -7.36 -7.33
CA GLY A 41 -5.52 -6.12 -7.68
C GLY A 41 -4.86 -5.47 -6.46
N VAL A 42 -3.80 -4.70 -6.71
CA VAL A 42 -3.08 -3.96 -5.65
C VAL A 42 -3.31 -2.45 -5.70
N ASP A 43 -3.93 -1.94 -6.78
CA ASP A 43 -4.10 -0.51 -7.07
C ASP A 43 -4.75 0.28 -5.93
N LYS A 44 -5.80 -0.26 -5.31
CA LYS A 44 -6.47 0.42 -4.21
C LYS A 44 -5.59 0.51 -2.95
N ASP A 45 -4.76 -0.51 -2.67
CA ASP A 45 -3.77 -0.42 -1.57
C ASP A 45 -2.69 0.61 -1.88
N VAL A 46 -2.22 0.66 -3.13
CA VAL A 46 -1.23 1.63 -3.61
C VAL A 46 -1.72 3.05 -3.38
N ILE A 47 -2.91 3.35 -3.91
CA ILE A 47 -3.53 4.68 -3.82
C ILE A 47 -3.70 5.07 -2.35
N HIS A 48 -4.22 4.16 -1.51
CA HIS A 48 -4.42 4.43 -0.10
C HIS A 48 -3.10 4.71 0.64
N ARG A 49 -2.05 3.93 0.37
CA ARG A 49 -0.72 4.12 0.98
C ARG A 49 -0.07 5.43 0.55
N ILE A 50 -0.15 5.78 -0.74
CA ILE A 50 0.36 7.05 -1.26
C ILE A 50 -0.37 8.21 -0.59
N GLN A 51 -1.71 8.19 -0.57
CA GLN A 51 -2.50 9.24 0.07
C GLN A 51 -2.20 9.39 1.57
N THR A 52 -2.13 8.26 2.29
CA THR A 52 -1.80 8.26 3.72
C THR A 52 -0.40 8.77 3.99
N SER A 53 0.57 8.38 3.16
CA SER A 53 1.96 8.84 3.25
C SER A 53 2.06 10.33 2.95
N TRP A 54 1.35 10.81 1.93
CA TRP A 54 1.31 12.21 1.55
C TRP A 54 0.67 13.09 2.62
N LEU A 55 -0.39 12.61 3.26
CA LEU A 55 -1.03 13.33 4.38
C LEU A 55 -0.07 13.46 5.56
N LYS A 56 0.65 12.38 5.92
CA LYS A 56 1.68 12.42 6.96
C LYS A 56 2.85 13.33 6.59
N TRP A 57 3.28 13.28 5.33
CA TRP A 57 4.36 14.12 4.83
C TRP A 57 4.03 15.61 4.91
N ARG A 58 2.80 16.01 4.56
CA ARG A 58 2.34 17.41 4.66
C ARG A 58 2.30 17.95 6.09
N GLY A 59 2.29 17.09 7.11
CA GLY A 59 2.44 17.49 8.52
C GLY A 59 3.89 17.51 9.03
N ALA A 60 4.85 16.99 8.26
CA ALA A 60 6.27 16.97 8.59
C ALA A 60 7.17 18.03 7.90
N PRO A 61 6.69 19.01 7.09
CA PRO A 61 7.58 19.90 6.37
C PRO A 61 8.35 20.86 7.29
N GLU A 62 7.89 21.09 8.53
CA GLU A 62 8.69 21.80 9.52
C GLU A 62 9.99 21.07 9.91
N ILE A 63 10.11 19.77 9.65
CA ILE A 63 11.34 19.01 9.97
C ILE A 63 12.25 18.89 8.73
N ILE A 64 11.66 18.87 7.54
CA ILE A 64 12.38 18.56 6.28
C ILE A 64 12.62 19.81 5.42
N CYS A 65 11.70 20.78 5.48
CA CYS A 65 11.74 22.05 4.75
C CYS A 65 12.04 23.24 5.66
N ASP A 66 12.32 23.04 6.96
CA ASP A 66 12.77 24.14 7.81
C ASP A 66 14.14 24.61 7.33
N ARG A 67 14.18 25.89 6.97
CA ARG A 67 15.35 26.60 6.48
C ARG A 67 16.49 26.63 7.52
N LYS A 68 16.18 26.34 8.79
CA LYS A 68 17.14 26.19 9.89
C LYS A 68 17.87 24.85 9.88
N VAL A 69 17.38 23.86 9.14
CA VAL A 69 18.03 22.55 9.02
C VAL A 69 19.16 22.63 7.99
N PRO A 70 20.42 22.31 8.36
CA PRO A 70 21.53 22.37 7.42
C PRO A 70 21.34 21.43 6.22
N LEU A 71 21.66 21.90 5.01
CA LEU A 71 21.54 21.12 3.77
C LEU A 71 22.28 19.76 3.82
N LYS A 72 23.41 19.70 4.53
CA LYS A 72 24.17 18.46 4.73
C LYS A 72 23.38 17.40 5.50
N LEU A 73 22.53 17.83 6.44
CA LEU A 73 21.67 16.94 7.22
C LEU A 73 20.50 16.44 6.37
N THR A 74 19.87 17.32 5.59
CA THR A 74 18.77 16.93 4.69
C THR A 74 19.24 15.98 3.60
N CYS A 75 20.43 16.20 3.01
CA CYS A 75 21.04 15.25 2.07
C CYS A 75 21.29 13.88 2.70
N LYS A 76 21.80 13.82 3.94
CA LYS A 76 21.98 12.55 4.64
C LYS A 76 20.66 11.85 4.90
N PHE A 77 19.66 12.56 5.42
CA PHE A 77 18.32 12.02 5.69
C PHE A 77 17.66 11.46 4.42
N TYR A 78 17.79 12.18 3.29
CA TYR A 78 17.34 11.69 2.00
C TYR A 78 18.02 10.38 1.61
N CYS A 79 19.35 10.31 1.69
CA CYS A 79 20.11 9.12 1.34
C CYS A 79 19.87 7.93 2.28
N THR A 80 19.67 8.16 3.57
CA THR A 80 19.54 7.07 4.57
C THR A 80 18.12 6.59 4.77
N THR A 81 17.11 7.45 4.57
CA THR A 81 15.72 7.14 4.94
C THR A 81 14.82 7.12 3.72
N ILE A 82 14.88 8.17 2.89
CA ILE A 82 13.96 8.34 1.76
C ILE A 82 14.35 7.42 0.59
N ARG A 83 15.62 7.41 0.20
CA ARG A 83 16.13 6.64 -0.94
C ARG A 83 15.93 5.12 -0.77
N PRO A 84 16.22 4.50 0.40
CA PRO A 84 15.96 3.07 0.59
C PRO A 84 14.48 2.72 0.58
N ALA A 85 13.62 3.58 1.15
CA ALA A 85 12.17 3.37 1.14
C ALA A 85 11.59 3.43 -0.29
N MET A 86 12.06 4.37 -1.11
CA MET A 86 11.67 4.45 -2.53
C MET A 86 12.15 3.23 -3.32
N LEU A 87 13.42 2.83 -3.15
CA LEU A 87 13.99 1.67 -3.84
C LEU A 87 13.27 0.35 -3.47
N TYR A 88 13.05 0.11 -2.17
CA TYR A 88 12.31 -1.08 -1.71
C TYR A 88 10.89 -1.13 -2.28
N SER A 89 10.21 0.03 -2.34
CA SER A 89 8.88 0.12 -2.92
C SER A 89 8.87 -0.22 -4.41
N PHE A 90 9.93 0.17 -5.14
CA PHE A 90 10.10 -0.15 -6.55
C PHE A 90 10.34 -1.66 -6.78
N GLU A 91 11.19 -2.30 -5.97
CA GLU A 91 11.46 -3.73 -6.09
C GLU A 91 10.27 -4.63 -5.68
N CYS A 92 9.44 -4.17 -4.73
CA CYS A 92 8.34 -4.96 -4.19
C CYS A 92 7.03 -4.83 -4.98
N TRP A 93 6.94 -3.93 -5.95
CA TRP A 93 5.75 -3.82 -6.80
C TRP A 93 5.88 -4.74 -8.01
N ALA A 94 5.13 -5.85 -8.00
CA ALA A 94 4.79 -6.52 -9.24
C ALA A 94 3.83 -5.59 -10.01
N VAL A 95 4.33 -4.98 -11.09
CA VAL A 95 3.45 -4.31 -12.06
C VAL A 95 2.54 -5.38 -12.62
N ASN A 96 1.22 -5.21 -12.48
CA ASN A 96 0.26 -6.08 -13.12
C ASN A 96 0.51 -5.98 -14.64
N HIS A 97 1.11 -7.02 -15.22
CA HIS A 97 1.14 -7.16 -16.66
C HIS A 97 -0.30 -7.34 -17.11
N VAL A 98 -0.90 -6.28 -17.63
CA VAL A 98 -2.14 -6.36 -18.40
C VAL A 98 -1.83 -7.34 -19.53
N HIS A 99 -2.39 -8.56 -19.42
CA HIS A 99 -2.40 -9.48 -20.55
C HIS A 99 -3.41 -8.91 -21.54
N GLU A 100 -2.89 -8.49 -22.69
CA GLU A 100 -3.66 -8.22 -23.90
C GLU A 100 -4.20 -9.54 -24.48
#